data_AF-E3CDF2-F1
#
_entry.id   AF-E3CDF2-F1
#
_cell.length_a   1.000
_cell.length_b   1.000
_cell.length_c   1.000
_cell.angle_alpha   90.00
_cell.angle_beta   90.00
_cell.angle_gamma   90.00
#
_symmetry.space_group_name_H-M   'P 1'
#
loop_
_entity.id
_entity.type
_entity.pdbx_description
1 polymer ?
#
loop_
_entity_poly.entity_id
_entity_poly.type
_entity_poly.pdbx_seq_one_letter_code
_entity_poly.pdbx_strand_id
1 'polypeptide(L)'
;MLNRLLKSPILSCSIIFVICSLARLFEYFYMRTDETFLSENFLHKLFGILLLWGILSICKLKWKDIGFTSDGIVSGIGNGLLFGLVCSIFAYIVECIVLLFRHGNVHLSFYASGFSLTDEKGTQAGIFFIILSILFNLINVWMEEGVFRGLFTKILEGISYRKSLFFIAFLFGIWHLAMPLRDYLQGESSLISLITMGIGYVILAGMMSIKWSLLYKMTGSLWLGLGDHLFNNLASNLVHVVSNSDVDSFQIVRILLWQLLSFAIVLSIYKRKSKTIANQ
;
A
#
# COMPACT_ATOMS: atom_id res chain seq x y z
N MET A 1 25.64 12.92 -8.81
CA MET A 1 24.25 12.64 -9.23
C MET A 1 23.24 13.19 -8.22
N LEU A 2 23.37 12.89 -6.93
CA LEU A 2 22.46 13.39 -5.88
C LEU A 2 22.21 14.91 -5.96
N ASN A 3 23.27 15.72 -6.03
CA ASN A 3 23.15 17.19 -6.19
C ASN A 3 22.35 17.63 -7.42
N ARG A 4 22.31 16.82 -8.50
CA ARG A 4 21.47 17.10 -9.67
C ARG A 4 20.00 16.79 -9.38
N LEU A 5 19.71 15.67 -8.71
CA LEU A 5 18.35 15.33 -8.28
C LEU A 5 17.78 16.40 -7.35
N LEU A 6 18.60 16.86 -6.40
CA LEU A 6 18.23 17.90 -5.44
C LEU A 6 18.05 19.29 -6.07
N LYS A 7 18.62 19.55 -7.26
CA LYS A 7 18.46 20.84 -7.97
C LYS A 7 17.06 21.00 -8.57
N SER A 8 16.45 19.90 -9.01
CA SER A 8 15.08 19.87 -9.55
C SER A 8 14.30 18.70 -8.93
N PRO A 9 14.02 18.77 -7.62
CA PRO A 9 13.61 17.59 -6.84
C PRO A 9 12.20 17.10 -7.19
N ILE A 10 11.25 18.00 -7.49
CA ILE A 10 9.91 17.63 -7.99
C ILE A 10 10.02 16.89 -9.32
N LEU A 11 10.75 17.48 -10.30
CA LEU A 11 10.93 16.89 -11.62
C LEU A 11 11.60 15.51 -11.53
N SER A 12 12.62 15.38 -10.67
CA SER A 12 13.33 14.12 -10.46
C SER A 12 12.41 13.02 -9.95
N CYS A 13 11.59 13.32 -8.95
CA CYS A 13 10.59 12.38 -8.43
C CYS A 13 9.54 12.04 -9.50
N SER A 14 9.05 13.02 -10.26
CA SER A 14 8.11 12.79 -11.37
C SER A 14 8.69 11.87 -12.45
N ILE A 15 9.96 12.04 -12.83
CA ILE A 15 10.61 11.18 -13.83
C ILE A 15 10.71 9.74 -13.31
N ILE A 16 11.18 9.54 -12.07
CA ILE A 16 11.28 8.21 -11.46
C ILE A 16 9.89 7.57 -11.38
N PHE A 17 8.88 8.33 -10.96
CA PHE A 17 7.49 7.89 -10.90
C PHE A 17 6.97 7.45 -12.28
N VAL A 18 7.22 8.22 -13.34
CA VAL A 18 6.82 7.87 -14.70
C VAL A 18 7.49 6.57 -15.14
N ILE A 19 8.79 6.39 -14.89
CA ILE A 19 9.51 5.15 -15.22
C ILE A 19 8.88 3.95 -14.51
N CYS A 20 8.63 4.05 -13.20
CA CYS A 20 7.94 2.99 -12.45
C CYS A 20 6.52 2.75 -12.99
N SER A 21 5.80 3.80 -13.37
CA SER A 21 4.41 3.72 -13.85
C SER A 21 4.33 3.06 -15.22
N LEU A 22 5.29 3.33 -16.11
CA LEU A 22 5.39 2.64 -17.39
C LEU A 22 5.63 1.14 -17.22
N ALA A 23 6.52 0.74 -16.31
CA ALA A 23 6.72 -0.67 -15.99
C ALA A 23 5.44 -1.32 -15.43
N ARG A 24 4.71 -0.59 -14.57
CA ARG A 24 3.41 -1.03 -14.04
C ARG A 24 2.39 -1.20 -15.16
N LEU A 25 2.21 -0.20 -16.02
CA LEU A 25 1.27 -0.29 -17.14
C LEU A 25 1.64 -1.43 -18.10
N PHE A 26 2.94 -1.63 -18.36
CA PHE A 26 3.38 -2.77 -19.19
C PHE A 26 2.99 -4.11 -18.57
N GLU A 27 3.22 -4.31 -17.26
CA GLU A 27 2.81 -5.55 -16.61
C GLU A 27 1.29 -5.71 -16.62
N TYR A 28 0.54 -4.69 -16.21
CA TYR A 28 -0.93 -4.77 -16.11
C TYR A 28 -1.63 -5.03 -17.44
N PHE A 29 -1.16 -4.42 -18.53
CA PHE A 29 -1.84 -4.49 -19.83
C PHE A 29 -1.30 -5.60 -20.73
N TYR A 30 0.00 -5.89 -20.66
CA TYR A 30 0.67 -6.81 -21.59
C TYR A 30 1.04 -8.14 -20.93
N MET A 31 1.77 -8.13 -19.81
CA MET A 31 2.24 -9.38 -19.19
C MET A 31 1.16 -10.11 -18.39
N ARG A 32 0.28 -9.35 -17.73
CA ARG A 32 -0.88 -9.82 -16.97
C ARG A 32 -0.55 -10.94 -15.97
N THR A 33 0.49 -10.72 -15.17
CA THR A 33 0.92 -11.69 -14.15
C THR A 33 -0.15 -11.96 -13.11
N ASP A 34 -1.09 -11.04 -12.90
CA ASP A 34 -2.28 -11.25 -12.08
C ASP A 34 -3.29 -12.25 -12.66
N GLU A 35 -3.28 -12.49 -13.97
CA GLU A 35 -4.09 -13.53 -14.63
C GLU A 35 -3.36 -14.89 -14.68
N THR A 36 -2.11 -14.96 -14.20
CA THR A 36 -1.32 -16.20 -14.15
C THR A 36 -1.50 -16.93 -12.82
N PHE A 37 -0.84 -18.09 -12.66
CA PHE A 37 -0.82 -18.84 -11.39
C PHE A 37 -0.29 -18.04 -10.19
N LEU A 38 0.37 -16.91 -10.43
CA LEU A 38 0.92 -16.03 -9.40
C LEU A 38 -0.11 -15.08 -8.79
N SER A 39 -1.23 -14.84 -9.50
CA SER A 39 -2.37 -13.99 -9.10
C SER A 39 -2.01 -12.61 -8.54
N GLU A 40 -0.82 -12.08 -8.84
CA GLU A 40 -0.27 -10.85 -8.29
C GLU A 40 0.63 -10.15 -9.34
N ASN A 41 0.46 -8.83 -9.48
CA ASN A 41 1.29 -7.98 -10.35
C ASN A 41 2.61 -7.59 -9.65
N PHE A 42 3.59 -8.50 -9.60
CA PHE A 42 4.82 -8.32 -8.82
C PHE A 42 6.06 -7.86 -9.62
N LEU A 43 6.11 -8.06 -10.94
CA LEU A 43 7.32 -7.80 -11.74
C LEU A 43 7.69 -6.32 -11.79
N HIS A 44 6.72 -5.43 -11.92
CA HIS A 44 6.96 -3.98 -11.88
C HIS A 44 7.44 -3.52 -10.49
N LYS A 45 7.08 -4.26 -9.42
CA LYS A 45 7.62 -4.02 -8.07
C LYS A 45 9.07 -4.43 -8.01
N LEU A 46 9.41 -5.62 -8.52
CA LEU A 46 10.80 -6.07 -8.59
C LEU A 46 11.65 -5.10 -9.42
N PHE A 47 11.16 -4.68 -10.58
CA PHE A 47 11.78 -3.63 -11.39
C PHE A 47 11.97 -2.33 -10.58
N GLY A 48 10.97 -1.89 -9.84
CA GLY A 48 11.06 -0.72 -8.98
C GLY A 48 12.14 -0.83 -7.89
N ILE A 49 12.31 -2.02 -7.29
CA ILE A 49 13.39 -2.29 -6.32
C ILE A 49 14.76 -2.20 -6.99
N LEU A 50 14.91 -2.79 -8.18
CA LEU A 50 16.17 -2.73 -8.95
C LEU A 50 16.51 -1.29 -9.36
N LEU A 51 15.50 -0.53 -9.81
CA LEU A 51 15.64 0.89 -10.12
C LEU A 51 16.05 1.69 -8.88
N LEU A 52 15.38 1.48 -7.76
CA LEU A 52 15.71 2.10 -6.47
C LEU A 52 17.15 1.80 -6.07
N TRP A 53 17.56 0.53 -6.13
CA TRP A 53 18.93 0.12 -5.84
C TRP A 53 19.96 0.79 -6.75
N GLY A 54 19.67 0.90 -8.06
CA GLY A 54 20.52 1.61 -9.02
C GLY A 54 20.64 3.10 -8.70
N ILE A 55 19.52 3.78 -8.38
CA ILE A 55 19.52 5.20 -8.00
C ILE A 55 20.34 5.43 -6.72
N LEU A 56 20.14 4.59 -5.70
CA LEU A 56 20.91 4.67 -4.45
C LEU A 56 22.40 4.51 -4.72
N SER A 57 22.79 3.51 -5.52
CA SER A 57 24.19 3.24 -5.88
C SER A 57 24.84 4.42 -6.61
N ILE A 58 24.19 4.98 -7.63
CA ILE A 58 24.71 6.13 -8.40
C ILE A 58 24.77 7.41 -7.52
N CYS A 59 23.86 7.53 -6.55
CA CYS A 59 23.84 8.64 -5.60
C CYS A 59 24.76 8.43 -4.39
N LYS A 60 25.44 7.28 -4.28
CA LYS A 60 26.23 6.86 -3.10
C LYS A 60 25.43 6.88 -1.80
N LEU A 61 24.13 6.59 -1.88
CA LEU A 61 23.23 6.45 -0.75
C LEU A 61 23.11 4.96 -0.37
N LYS A 62 22.91 4.71 0.92
CA LYS A 62 22.59 3.40 1.48
C LYS A 62 21.09 3.31 1.76
N TRP A 63 20.56 2.09 1.85
CA TRP A 63 19.17 1.84 2.23
C TRP A 63 18.76 2.52 3.54
N LYS A 64 19.68 2.59 4.51
CA LYS A 64 19.46 3.31 5.77
C LYS A 64 19.26 4.81 5.60
N ASP A 65 19.83 5.43 4.56
CA ASP A 65 19.73 6.87 4.31
C ASP A 65 18.34 7.26 3.80
N ILE A 66 17.53 6.27 3.36
CA ILE A 66 16.13 6.44 2.97
C ILE A 66 15.16 5.83 3.99
N GLY A 67 15.63 5.48 5.19
CA GLY A 67 14.77 5.06 6.30
C GLY A 67 14.62 3.55 6.50
N PHE A 68 15.30 2.70 5.72
CA PHE A 68 15.46 1.28 6.05
C PHE A 68 16.58 1.11 7.08
N THR A 69 16.30 1.51 8.32
CA THR A 69 17.26 1.50 9.43
C THR A 69 17.66 0.07 9.79
N SER A 70 18.92 -0.14 10.21
CA SER A 70 19.37 -1.46 10.69
C SER A 70 18.69 -1.86 12.00
N ASP A 71 18.34 -0.87 12.81
CA ASP A 71 17.76 -1.07 14.13
C ASP A 71 16.24 -1.03 14.06
N GLY A 72 15.61 -1.79 14.95
CA GLY A 72 14.17 -1.77 15.14
C GLY A 72 13.35 -2.41 14.02
N ILE A 73 13.95 -3.25 13.18
CA ILE A 73 13.26 -3.94 12.07
C ILE A 73 12.07 -4.75 12.60
N VAL A 74 12.33 -5.70 13.51
CA VAL A 74 11.31 -6.60 14.05
C VAL A 74 10.25 -5.83 14.82
N SER A 75 10.67 -4.93 15.72
CA SER A 75 9.73 -4.11 16.51
C SER A 75 8.92 -3.15 15.65
N GLY A 76 9.53 -2.56 14.62
CA GLY A 76 8.86 -1.62 13.72
C GLY A 76 7.80 -2.32 12.87
N ILE A 77 8.18 -3.40 12.18
CA ILE A 77 7.24 -4.19 11.38
C ILE A 77 6.14 -4.78 12.27
N GLY A 78 6.52 -5.40 13.40
CA GLY A 78 5.57 -5.99 14.35
C GLY A 78 4.56 -4.97 14.91
N ASN A 79 5.03 -3.78 15.30
CA ASN A 79 4.13 -2.71 15.75
C ASN A 79 3.23 -2.20 14.63
N GLY A 80 3.71 -2.15 13.38
CA GLY A 80 2.91 -1.74 12.23
C GLY A 80 1.81 -2.75 11.93
N LEU A 81 2.16 -4.04 11.91
CA LEU A 81 1.21 -5.14 11.75
C LEU A 81 0.14 -5.13 12.85
N LEU A 82 0.56 -4.99 14.11
CA LEU A 82 -0.36 -4.91 15.26
C LEU A 82 -1.26 -3.68 15.17
N PHE A 83 -0.72 -2.52 14.79
CA PHE A 83 -1.50 -1.31 14.64
C PHE A 83 -2.58 -1.44 13.56
N GLY A 84 -2.22 -2.00 12.40
CA GLY A 84 -3.17 -2.31 11.32
C GLY A 84 -4.26 -3.26 11.79
N LEU A 85 -3.88 -4.36 12.46
CA LEU A 85 -4.79 -5.36 13.01
C LEU A 85 -5.81 -4.77 13.99
N VAL A 86 -5.35 -3.97 14.95
CA VAL A 86 -6.24 -3.36 15.95
C VAL A 86 -7.26 -2.45 15.27
N CYS A 87 -6.84 -1.67 14.26
CA CYS A 87 -7.75 -0.81 13.52
C CYS A 87 -8.73 -1.60 12.64
N SER A 88 -8.29 -2.71 12.04
CA SER A 88 -9.14 -3.50 11.14
C SER A 88 -10.19 -4.31 11.87
N ILE A 89 -9.91 -4.82 13.08
CA ILE A 89 -10.88 -5.57 13.89
C ILE A 89 -12.18 -4.78 14.04
N PHE A 90 -12.10 -3.47 14.30
CA PHE A 90 -13.27 -2.60 14.36
C PHE A 90 -14.11 -2.65 13.07
N ALA A 91 -13.47 -2.48 11.91
CA ALA A 91 -14.18 -2.46 10.63
C ALA A 91 -14.74 -3.83 10.24
N TYR A 92 -14.01 -4.93 10.49
CA TYR A 92 -14.52 -6.29 10.29
C TYR A 92 -15.74 -6.57 11.17
N ILE A 93 -15.73 -6.15 12.45
CA ILE A 93 -16.87 -6.30 13.35
C ILE A 93 -18.08 -5.52 12.81
N VAL A 94 -17.88 -4.27 12.40
CA VAL A 94 -18.96 -3.45 11.84
C VAL A 94 -19.59 -4.12 10.61
N GLU A 95 -18.78 -4.59 9.67
CA GLU A 95 -19.28 -5.29 8.48
C GLU A 95 -20.00 -6.59 8.84
N CYS A 96 -19.42 -7.40 9.74
CA CYS A 96 -20.04 -8.65 10.17
C CYS A 96 -21.40 -8.43 10.82
N ILE A 97 -21.53 -7.40 11.67
CA ILE A 97 -22.81 -7.04 12.29
C ILE A 97 -23.83 -6.64 11.22
N VAL A 98 -23.44 -5.79 10.26
CA VAL A 98 -24.32 -5.38 9.16
C VAL A 98 -24.80 -6.57 8.35
N LEU A 99 -23.91 -7.50 8.00
CA LEU A 99 -24.26 -8.70 7.23
C LEU A 99 -25.11 -9.68 8.03
N LEU A 100 -24.85 -9.86 9.32
CA LEU A 100 -25.72 -10.66 10.20
C LEU A 100 -27.14 -10.13 10.24
N PHE A 101 -27.33 -8.81 10.36
CA PHE A 101 -28.66 -8.21 10.33
C PHE A 101 -29.34 -8.29 8.97
N ARG A 102 -28.59 -8.19 7.87
CA ARG A 102 -29.17 -8.21 6.51
C ARG A 102 -29.49 -9.62 6.02
N HIS A 103 -28.61 -10.58 6.29
CA HIS A 103 -28.63 -11.90 5.65
C HIS A 103 -28.82 -13.06 6.62
N GLY A 104 -28.69 -12.81 7.94
CA GLY A 104 -28.78 -13.85 8.96
C GLY A 104 -27.55 -14.77 9.05
N ASN A 105 -26.56 -14.60 8.18
CA ASN A 105 -25.30 -15.35 8.17
C ASN A 105 -24.11 -14.44 7.85
N VAL A 106 -22.99 -14.69 8.52
CA VAL A 106 -21.68 -14.18 8.13
C VAL A 106 -20.61 -15.12 8.66
N HIS A 107 -19.54 -15.30 7.92
CA HIS A 107 -18.33 -15.92 8.45
C HIS A 107 -17.10 -15.28 7.80
N LEU A 108 -15.95 -15.47 8.45
CA LEU A 108 -14.67 -15.10 7.89
C LEU A 108 -14.06 -16.33 7.22
N SER A 109 -13.53 -16.12 6.03
CA SER A 109 -12.77 -17.12 5.28
C SER A 109 -11.36 -16.62 5.06
N PHE A 110 -10.39 -17.53 5.16
CA PHE A 110 -8.97 -17.21 5.00
C PHE A 110 -8.39 -17.99 3.83
N TYR A 111 -8.00 -17.31 2.76
CA TYR A 111 -7.39 -17.91 1.56
C TYR A 111 -6.80 -16.80 0.69
N ALA A 112 -5.89 -17.12 -0.25
CA ALA A 112 -5.33 -16.11 -1.15
C ALA A 112 -6.32 -15.78 -2.28
N SER A 113 -6.65 -14.51 -2.49
CA SER A 113 -7.49 -14.05 -3.60
C SER A 113 -7.10 -14.71 -4.93
N GLY A 114 -8.04 -15.45 -5.55
CA GLY A 114 -7.79 -16.27 -6.74
C GLY A 114 -7.74 -17.79 -6.48
N PHE A 115 -7.64 -18.22 -5.22
CA PHE A 115 -7.62 -19.63 -4.81
C PHE A 115 -8.34 -19.85 -3.48
N SER A 116 -9.41 -20.65 -3.46
CA SER A 116 -10.08 -21.03 -2.20
C SER A 116 -9.40 -22.24 -1.55
N LEU A 117 -9.25 -22.22 -0.23
CA LEU A 117 -8.83 -23.39 0.57
C LEU A 117 -9.90 -24.49 0.64
N THR A 118 -11.14 -24.18 0.26
CA THR A 118 -12.29 -25.08 0.37
C THR A 118 -12.59 -25.86 -0.91
N ASP A 119 -11.92 -25.56 -2.03
CA ASP A 119 -12.03 -26.36 -3.26
C ASP A 119 -11.09 -27.56 -3.17
N GLU A 120 -11.54 -28.72 -3.66
CA GLU A 120 -10.90 -30.05 -3.61
C GLU A 120 -9.46 -30.12 -4.17
N LYS A 121 -8.90 -29.02 -4.66
CA LYS A 121 -7.49 -28.89 -5.02
C LYS A 121 -6.63 -28.73 -3.76
N GLY A 122 -6.50 -29.83 -3.02
CA GLY A 122 -5.50 -30.14 -1.99
C GLY A 122 -4.99 -29.00 -1.10
N THR A 123 -5.25 -29.08 0.20
CA THR A 123 -4.81 -28.15 1.27
C THR A 123 -3.35 -27.65 1.15
N GLN A 124 -2.44 -28.47 0.61
CA GLN A 124 -1.04 -28.12 0.35
C GLN A 124 -0.87 -27.02 -0.70
N ALA A 125 -1.68 -27.03 -1.77
CA ALA A 125 -1.68 -25.99 -2.79
C ALA A 125 -2.15 -24.65 -2.20
N GLY A 126 -3.17 -24.66 -1.35
CA GLY A 126 -3.67 -23.44 -0.71
C GLY A 126 -2.65 -22.79 0.25
N ILE A 127 -1.94 -23.57 1.06
CA ILE A 127 -0.85 -23.04 1.91
C ILE A 127 0.25 -22.41 1.06
N PHE A 128 0.62 -23.04 -0.06
CA PHE A 128 1.60 -22.51 -0.99
C PHE A 128 1.19 -21.13 -1.54
N PHE A 129 -0.07 -20.94 -1.95
CA PHE A 129 -0.55 -19.64 -2.43
C PHE A 129 -0.61 -18.56 -1.35
N ILE A 130 -0.91 -18.93 -0.10
CA ILE A 130 -0.84 -18.00 1.04
C ILE A 130 0.60 -17.51 1.25
N ILE A 131 1.58 -18.42 1.20
CA ILE A 131 3.00 -18.05 1.33
C ILE A 131 3.43 -17.15 0.17
N LEU A 132 3.01 -17.46 -1.07
CA LEU A 132 3.28 -16.60 -2.22
C LEU A 132 2.66 -15.21 -2.07
N SER A 133 1.40 -15.11 -1.62
CA SER A 133 0.74 -13.83 -1.37
C SER A 133 1.49 -13.01 -0.32
N ILE A 134 1.98 -13.64 0.75
CA ILE A 134 2.82 -12.97 1.75
C ILE A 134 4.12 -12.44 1.12
N LEU A 135 4.80 -13.28 0.33
CA LEU A 135 6.06 -12.92 -0.31
C LEU A 135 5.89 -11.77 -1.32
N PHE A 136 4.88 -11.82 -2.18
CA PHE A 136 4.62 -10.76 -3.16
C PHE A 136 4.16 -9.47 -2.50
N ASN A 137 3.38 -9.54 -1.42
CA ASN A 137 3.03 -8.35 -0.64
C ASN A 137 4.22 -7.74 0.08
N LEU A 138 5.19 -8.55 0.54
CA LEU A 138 6.44 -8.03 1.08
C LEU A 138 7.27 -7.29 0.02
N ILE A 139 7.38 -7.86 -1.18
CA ILE A 139 8.04 -7.20 -2.32
C ILE A 139 7.33 -5.89 -2.67
N ASN A 140 6.00 -5.91 -2.70
CA ASN A 140 5.18 -4.74 -2.98
C ASN A 140 5.47 -3.61 -1.98
N VAL A 141 5.30 -3.85 -0.68
CA VAL A 141 5.51 -2.81 0.33
C VAL A 141 6.95 -2.35 0.40
N TRP A 142 7.93 -3.23 0.16
CA TRP A 142 9.34 -2.84 0.13
C TRP A 142 9.60 -1.83 -0.99
N MET A 143 9.10 -2.13 -2.20
CA MET A 143 9.21 -1.23 -3.34
C MET A 143 8.52 0.10 -3.06
N GLU A 144 7.26 0.06 -2.64
CA GLU A 144 6.44 1.26 -2.51
C GLU A 144 6.91 2.15 -1.37
N GLU A 145 7.19 1.58 -0.18
CA GLU A 145 7.74 2.36 0.93
C GLU A 145 9.12 2.91 0.57
N GLY A 146 9.97 2.09 -0.05
CA GLY A 146 11.32 2.49 -0.43
C GLY A 146 11.36 3.62 -1.45
N VAL A 147 10.51 3.58 -2.48
CA VAL A 147 10.47 4.61 -3.53
C VAL A 147 9.75 5.87 -3.03
N PHE A 148 8.50 5.74 -2.59
CA PHE A 148 7.66 6.90 -2.32
C PHE A 148 7.94 7.53 -0.95
N ARG A 149 8.14 6.74 0.11
CA ARG A 149 8.36 7.28 1.46
C ARG A 149 9.84 7.45 1.76
N GLY A 150 10.70 6.56 1.26
CA GLY A 150 12.14 6.66 1.41
C GLY A 150 12.78 7.65 0.43
N LEU A 151 12.93 7.22 -0.83
CA LEU A 151 13.69 7.95 -1.86
C LEU A 151 13.09 9.32 -2.17
N PHE A 152 11.78 9.42 -2.40
CA PHE A 152 11.18 10.71 -2.74
C PHE A 152 11.29 11.69 -1.58
N THR A 153 11.07 11.26 -0.33
CA THR A 153 11.31 12.12 0.84
C THR A 153 12.75 12.61 0.89
N LYS A 154 13.72 11.73 0.57
CA LYS A 154 15.13 12.09 0.53
C LYS A 154 15.46 13.11 -0.56
N ILE A 155 14.92 12.94 -1.77
CA ILE A 155 15.10 13.89 -2.87
C ILE A 155 14.41 15.24 -2.57
N LEU A 156 13.26 15.21 -1.92
CA LEU A 156 12.45 16.39 -1.61
C LEU A 156 12.83 17.08 -0.29
N GLU A 157 13.94 16.70 0.35
CA GLU A 157 14.35 17.21 1.67
C GLU A 157 14.57 18.73 1.69
N GLY A 158 14.98 19.31 0.56
CA GLY A 158 15.18 20.76 0.38
C GLY A 158 13.89 21.55 0.15
N ILE A 159 12.72 20.90 0.08
CA ILE A 159 11.41 21.56 -0.04
C ILE A 159 10.69 21.52 1.31
N SER A 160 9.76 22.45 1.53
CA SER A 160 8.89 22.42 2.71
C SER A 160 8.19 21.06 2.87
N TYR A 161 8.26 20.49 4.08
CA TYR A 161 7.70 19.17 4.40
C TYR A 161 6.26 18.97 3.93
N ARG A 162 5.38 19.96 4.11
CA ARG A 162 3.97 19.87 3.67
C ARG A 162 3.84 19.68 2.16
N LYS A 163 4.62 20.41 1.36
CA LYS A 163 4.62 20.25 -0.10
C LYS A 163 5.12 18.86 -0.49
N SER A 164 6.21 18.39 0.10
CA SER A 164 6.76 17.05 -0.16
C SER A 164 5.76 15.96 0.20
N LEU A 165 5.11 16.07 1.37
CA LEU A 165 4.08 15.16 1.85
C LEU A 165 2.89 15.05 0.87
N PHE A 166 2.29 16.18 0.50
CA PHE A 166 1.14 16.17 -0.41
C PHE A 166 1.51 15.75 -1.84
N PHE A 167 2.72 16.09 -2.29
CA PHE A 167 3.21 15.66 -3.60
C PHE A 167 3.42 14.13 -3.67
N ILE A 168 4.06 13.53 -2.66
CA ILE A 168 4.21 12.07 -2.56
C ILE A 168 2.85 11.39 -2.49
N ALA A 169 1.92 11.94 -1.69
CA ALA A 169 0.56 11.42 -1.57
C ALA A 169 -0.20 11.45 -2.89
N PHE A 170 -0.09 12.55 -3.65
CA PHE A 170 -0.70 12.69 -4.95
C PHE A 170 -0.16 11.68 -5.98
N LEU A 171 1.17 11.53 -6.07
CA LEU A 171 1.78 10.53 -6.95
C LEU A 171 1.35 9.11 -6.56
N PHE A 172 1.30 8.81 -5.26
CA PHE A 172 0.85 7.52 -4.78
C PHE A 172 -0.65 7.27 -5.03
N GLY A 173 -1.48 8.32 -5.03
CA GLY A 173 -2.86 8.24 -5.49
C GLY A 173 -2.96 7.84 -6.96
N ILE A 174 -2.25 8.56 -7.84
CA ILE A 174 -2.23 8.29 -9.29
C ILE A 174 -1.70 6.88 -9.58
N TRP A 175 -0.71 6.41 -8.81
CA TRP A 175 -0.13 5.07 -8.93
C TRP A 175 -1.20 3.96 -9.01
N HIS A 176 -2.32 4.11 -8.27
CA HIS A 176 -3.38 3.11 -8.15
C HIS A 176 -4.41 3.13 -9.29
N LEU A 177 -4.30 4.07 -10.23
CA LEU A 177 -5.25 4.19 -11.35
C LEU A 177 -5.06 3.14 -12.44
N ALA A 178 -3.97 2.37 -12.42
CA ALA A 178 -3.67 1.38 -13.46
C ALA A 178 -4.76 0.31 -13.62
N MET A 179 -5.30 -0.22 -12.51
CA MET A 179 -6.33 -1.25 -12.54
C MET A 179 -7.68 -0.72 -13.03
N PRO A 180 -8.26 0.36 -12.45
CA PRO A 180 -9.50 0.94 -13.00
C PRO A 180 -9.39 1.30 -14.48
N LEU A 181 -8.25 1.83 -14.90
CA LEU A 181 -8.01 2.17 -16.31
C LEU A 181 -8.02 0.93 -17.19
N ARG A 182 -7.39 -0.17 -16.75
CA ARG A 182 -7.38 -1.44 -17.47
C ARG A 182 -8.80 -1.99 -17.62
N ASP A 183 -9.54 -2.06 -16.52
CA ASP A 183 -10.91 -2.61 -16.50
C ASP A 183 -11.82 -1.83 -17.45
N TYR A 184 -11.68 -0.50 -17.51
CA TYR A 184 -12.41 0.32 -18.47
C TYR A 184 -12.01 0.04 -19.92
N LEU A 185 -10.71 0.00 -20.22
CA LEU A 185 -10.22 -0.22 -21.57
C LEU A 185 -10.53 -1.63 -22.10
N GLN A 186 -10.72 -2.60 -21.20
CA GLN A 186 -11.14 -3.96 -21.54
C GLN A 186 -12.66 -4.14 -21.60
N GLY A 187 -13.43 -3.10 -21.26
CA GLY A 187 -14.90 -3.15 -21.26
C GLY A 187 -15.51 -3.87 -20.06
N GLU A 188 -14.72 -4.17 -19.03
CA GLU A 188 -15.17 -4.77 -17.76
C GLU A 188 -15.83 -3.74 -16.83
N SER A 189 -15.54 -2.45 -17.04
CA SER A 189 -16.17 -1.36 -16.29
C SER A 189 -16.58 -0.19 -17.19
N SER A 190 -17.56 0.61 -16.72
CA SER A 190 -18.02 1.80 -17.43
C SER A 190 -17.09 3.00 -17.20
N LEU A 191 -17.18 4.02 -18.08
CA LEU A 191 -16.45 5.28 -17.89
C LEU A 191 -16.78 5.94 -16.53
N ILE A 192 -18.05 5.84 -16.11
CA ILE A 192 -18.50 6.37 -14.82
C ILE A 192 -17.84 5.60 -13.67
N SER A 193 -17.71 4.27 -13.78
CA SER A 193 -17.00 3.44 -12.81
C SER A 193 -15.52 3.84 -12.74
N LEU A 194 -14.84 3.99 -13.89
CA LEU A 194 -13.45 4.48 -13.94
C LEU A 194 -13.27 5.80 -13.20
N ILE A 195 -14.11 6.79 -13.48
CA ILE A 195 -14.00 8.12 -12.85
C ILE A 195 -14.24 8.01 -11.35
N THR A 196 -15.30 7.29 -10.95
CA THR A 196 -15.70 7.16 -9.54
C THR A 196 -14.66 6.41 -8.73
N MET A 197 -14.26 5.22 -9.19
CA MET A 197 -13.21 4.41 -8.58
C MET A 197 -11.87 5.14 -8.63
N GLY A 198 -11.56 5.82 -9.72
CA GLY A 198 -10.33 6.59 -9.86
C GLY A 198 -10.21 7.69 -8.80
N ILE A 199 -11.25 8.52 -8.64
CA ILE A 199 -11.28 9.54 -7.58
C ILE A 199 -11.17 8.88 -6.19
N GLY A 200 -11.94 7.82 -5.96
CA GLY A 200 -11.91 7.05 -4.71
C GLY A 200 -10.50 6.54 -4.36
N TYR A 201 -9.81 5.93 -5.33
CA TYR A 201 -8.45 5.42 -5.17
C TYR A 201 -7.45 6.54 -4.92
N VAL A 202 -7.50 7.66 -5.67
CA VAL A 202 -6.59 8.78 -5.44
C VAL A 202 -6.74 9.32 -4.01
N ILE A 203 -7.97 9.47 -3.53
CA ILE A 203 -8.23 9.97 -2.17
C ILE A 203 -7.79 8.96 -1.12
N LEU A 204 -8.21 7.69 -1.23
CA LEU A 204 -7.91 6.66 -0.25
C LEU A 204 -6.41 6.33 -0.18
N ALA A 205 -5.79 6.05 -1.32
CA ALA A 205 -4.34 5.78 -1.38
C ALA A 205 -3.53 7.03 -0.99
N GLY A 206 -3.96 8.23 -1.42
CA GLY A 206 -3.34 9.48 -1.00
C GLY A 206 -3.36 9.67 0.51
N MET A 207 -4.50 9.42 1.17
CA MET A 207 -4.64 9.48 2.62
C MET A 207 -3.72 8.46 3.32
N MET A 208 -3.67 7.21 2.83
CA MET A 208 -2.76 6.19 3.37
C MET A 208 -1.30 6.59 3.20
N SER A 209 -0.93 7.16 2.06
CA SER A 209 0.43 7.69 1.82
C SER A 209 0.78 8.79 2.82
N ILE A 210 -0.13 9.72 3.09
CA ILE A 210 0.06 10.74 4.14
C ILE A 210 0.27 10.05 5.50
N LYS A 211 -0.56 9.07 5.86
CA LYS A 211 -0.45 8.31 7.11
C LYS A 211 0.97 7.74 7.27
N TRP A 212 1.45 6.99 6.28
CA TRP A 212 2.75 6.33 6.33
C TRP A 212 3.91 7.32 6.28
N SER A 213 3.80 8.41 5.52
CA SER A 213 4.77 9.51 5.56
C SER A 213 4.83 10.21 6.93
N LEU A 214 3.72 10.33 7.65
CA LEU A 214 3.71 10.85 9.02
C LEU A 214 4.36 9.86 10.01
N LEU A 215 4.09 8.56 9.87
CA LEU A 215 4.76 7.52 10.65
C LEU A 215 6.27 7.60 10.44
N TYR A 216 6.72 7.62 9.18
CA TYR A 216 8.14 7.77 8.85
C TYR A 216 8.73 9.05 9.45
N LYS A 217 8.02 10.18 9.35
CA LYS A 217 8.48 11.45 9.93
C LYS A 217 8.65 11.38 11.45
N MET A 218 7.79 10.65 12.15
CA MET A 218 7.82 10.53 13.61
C MET A 218 8.86 9.52 14.12
N THR A 219 9.18 8.50 13.34
CA THR A 219 10.08 7.41 13.75
C THR A 219 11.48 7.54 13.16
N GLY A 220 11.64 8.28 12.06
CA GLY A 220 12.86 8.26 11.25
C GLY A 220 13.13 6.92 10.55
N SER A 221 12.15 6.01 10.56
CA SER A 221 12.28 4.65 10.02
C SER A 221 11.01 4.22 9.27
N LEU A 222 11.18 3.52 8.15
CA LEU A 222 10.09 3.02 7.33
C LEU A 222 9.36 1.83 7.95
N TRP A 223 9.98 1.11 8.90
CA TRP A 223 9.48 -0.20 9.36
C TRP A 223 8.06 -0.18 9.92
N LEU A 224 7.68 0.87 10.66
CA LEU A 224 6.33 1.00 11.22
C LEU A 224 5.27 1.21 10.13
N GLY A 225 5.54 2.11 9.17
CA GLY A 225 4.65 2.33 8.03
C GLY A 225 4.58 1.11 7.11
N LEU A 226 5.71 0.48 6.86
CA LEU A 226 5.82 -0.76 6.08
C LEU A 226 5.00 -1.90 6.70
N GLY A 227 5.05 -2.08 8.02
CA GLY A 227 4.27 -3.10 8.71
C GLY A 227 2.76 -2.85 8.61
N ASP A 228 2.31 -1.61 8.80
CA ASP A 228 0.89 -1.25 8.66
C ASP A 228 0.39 -1.39 7.21
N HIS A 229 1.23 -1.02 6.24
CA HIS A 229 0.94 -1.22 4.82
C HIS A 229 0.90 -2.72 4.45
N LEU A 230 1.85 -3.51 4.94
CA LEU A 230 1.86 -4.96 4.74
C LEU A 230 0.59 -5.58 5.28
N PHE A 231 0.18 -5.20 6.50
CA PHE A 231 -1.08 -5.63 7.08
C PHE A 231 -2.26 -5.29 6.18
N ASN A 232 -2.35 -4.04 5.69
CA ASN A 232 -3.45 -3.63 4.83
C ASN A 232 -3.60 -4.54 3.60
N ASN A 233 -2.49 -4.88 2.96
CA ASN A 233 -2.54 -5.70 1.76
C ASN A 233 -2.84 -7.16 2.10
N LEU A 234 -2.23 -7.71 3.15
CA LEU A 234 -2.51 -9.07 3.60
C LEU A 234 -3.97 -9.24 4.05
N ALA A 235 -4.53 -8.29 4.80
CA ALA A 235 -5.92 -8.35 5.22
C ALA A 235 -6.87 -8.33 4.00
N SER A 236 -6.56 -7.50 3.00
CA SER A 236 -7.36 -7.40 1.77
C SER A 236 -7.25 -8.64 0.88
N ASN A 237 -6.08 -9.28 0.84
CA ASN A 237 -5.80 -10.42 -0.05
C ASN A 237 -6.02 -11.79 0.59
N LEU A 238 -6.11 -11.86 1.93
CA LEU A 238 -6.18 -13.12 2.68
C LEU A 238 -7.43 -13.29 3.55
N VAL A 239 -8.08 -12.20 3.98
CA VAL A 239 -9.18 -12.27 4.97
C VAL A 239 -10.47 -11.76 4.34
N HIS A 240 -11.34 -12.71 4.02
CA HIS A 240 -12.59 -12.48 3.29
C HIS A 240 -13.80 -12.56 4.22
N VAL A 241 -14.75 -11.65 4.03
CA VAL A 241 -16.05 -11.69 4.71
C VAL A 241 -17.05 -12.31 3.75
N VAL A 242 -17.69 -13.41 4.17
CA VAL A 242 -18.60 -14.18 3.31
C VAL A 242 -20.01 -14.21 3.91
N SER A 243 -21.01 -13.90 3.08
CA SER A 243 -22.43 -13.91 3.45
C SER A 243 -23.29 -14.21 2.22
N ASN A 244 -24.26 -15.12 2.33
CA ASN A 244 -25.12 -15.55 1.21
C ASN A 244 -24.37 -15.87 -0.11
N SER A 245 -23.21 -16.52 -0.01
CA SER A 245 -22.33 -16.85 -1.14
C SER A 245 -21.63 -15.65 -1.80
N ASP A 246 -21.95 -14.42 -1.40
CA ASP A 246 -21.18 -13.24 -1.77
C ASP A 246 -19.94 -13.13 -0.90
N VAL A 247 -18.82 -12.85 -1.55
CA VAL A 247 -17.53 -12.61 -0.91
C VAL A 247 -17.23 -11.13 -0.98
N ASP A 248 -16.88 -10.53 0.16
CA ASP A 248 -16.31 -9.18 0.21
C ASP A 248 -17.20 -8.07 -0.36
N SER A 249 -18.52 -8.26 -0.28
CA SER A 249 -19.53 -7.30 -0.75
C SER A 249 -19.36 -5.87 -0.21
N PHE A 250 -18.80 -5.70 0.99
CA PHE A 250 -18.50 -4.39 1.58
C PHE A 250 -16.99 -4.11 1.75
N GLN A 251 -16.09 -4.82 1.04
CA GLN A 251 -14.65 -4.68 1.22
C GLN A 251 -14.14 -3.24 1.09
N ILE A 252 -14.61 -2.47 0.10
CA ILE A 252 -14.22 -1.05 -0.03
C ILE A 252 -14.60 -0.25 1.22
N VAL A 253 -15.82 -0.45 1.75
CA VAL A 253 -16.30 0.22 2.96
C VAL A 253 -15.49 -0.23 4.18
N ARG A 254 -15.20 -1.52 4.30
CA ARG A 254 -14.37 -2.11 5.37
C ARG A 254 -12.98 -1.47 5.40
N ILE A 255 -12.31 -1.41 4.25
CA ILE A 255 -10.99 -0.77 4.12
C ILE A 255 -11.08 0.72 4.46
N LEU A 256 -12.07 1.44 3.92
CA LEU A 256 -12.26 2.85 4.22
C LEU A 256 -12.41 3.12 5.73
N LEU A 257 -13.22 2.32 6.43
CA LEU A 257 -13.47 2.49 7.87
C LEU A 257 -12.19 2.34 8.68
N TRP A 258 -11.41 1.27 8.48
CA TRP A 258 -10.18 1.09 9.25
C TRP A 258 -9.09 2.07 8.83
N GLN A 259 -9.06 2.50 7.57
CA GLN A 259 -8.06 3.47 7.10
C GLN A 259 -8.35 4.86 7.66
N LEU A 260 -9.61 5.27 7.76
CA LEU A 260 -10.01 6.52 8.41
C LEU A 260 -9.67 6.51 9.91
N LEU A 261 -9.96 5.39 10.61
CA LEU A 261 -9.63 5.23 12.02
C LEU A 261 -8.12 5.33 12.26
N SER A 262 -7.33 4.52 11.53
CA SER A 262 -5.88 4.52 11.67
C SER A 262 -5.26 5.88 11.30
N PHE A 263 -5.77 6.55 10.25
CA PHE A 263 -5.35 7.89 9.87
C PHE A 263 -5.62 8.92 10.98
N ALA A 264 -6.82 8.90 11.58
CA ALA A 264 -7.19 9.81 12.66
C ALA A 264 -6.28 9.64 13.90
N ILE A 265 -5.94 8.39 14.25
CA ILE A 265 -5.02 8.07 15.35
C ILE A 265 -3.62 8.62 15.05
N VAL A 266 -3.04 8.30 13.88
CA VAL A 266 -1.71 8.76 13.49
C VAL A 266 -1.64 10.28 13.45
N LEU A 267 -2.65 10.94 12.88
CA LEU A 267 -2.71 12.40 12.81
C LEU A 267 -2.79 13.03 14.21
N SER A 268 -3.55 12.42 15.13
CA SER A 268 -3.67 12.87 16.51
C SER A 268 -2.35 12.75 17.27
N ILE A 269 -1.64 11.63 17.12
CA ILE A 269 -0.32 11.41 17.72
C ILE A 269 0.69 12.41 17.15
N TYR A 270 0.70 12.60 15.83
CA TYR A 270 1.59 13.55 15.16
C TYR A 270 1.39 14.98 15.67
N LYS A 271 0.13 15.44 15.75
CA LYS A 271 -0.20 16.78 16.26
C LYS A 271 0.26 16.96 17.72
N ARG A 272 0.12 15.93 18.57
CA ARG A 272 0.60 15.98 19.96
C ARG A 272 2.13 16.11 20.02
N LYS A 273 2.86 15.24 19.31
CA LYS A 273 4.33 15.30 19.26
C LYS A 273 4.85 16.62 18.71
N SER A 274 4.24 17.13 17.63
CA SER A 274 4.64 18.42 17.03
C SER A 274 4.43 19.61 17.98
N LYS A 275 3.41 19.57 18.85
CA LYS A 275 3.20 20.62 19.87
C LYS A 275 4.23 20.54 20.99
N THR A 276 4.61 19.35 21.43
CA THR A 276 5.65 19.17 22.46
C THR A 276 7.00 19.73 22.00
N ILE A 277 7.37 19.51 20.73
CA ILE A 277 8.63 20.02 20.16
C ILE A 277 8.61 21.55 19.99
N ALA A 278 7.45 22.15 19.73
CA ALA A 278 7.34 23.62 19.57
C ALA A 278 7.32 24.39 20.91
N ASN A 279 7.10 23.69 22.03
CA ASN A 279 7.06 24.26 23.38
C ASN A 279 8.36 23.99 24.18
N GLN A 280 9.40 23.45 23.52
CA GLN A 280 10.76 23.27 24.04
C GLN A 280 11.68 24.25 23.31
#